data_AF-A0A816B716-F1
#
_entry.id   AF-A0A816B716-F1
#
_cell.length_a   1.000
_cell.length_b   1.000
_cell.length_c   1.000
_cell.angle_alpha   90.00
_cell.angle_beta   90.00
_cell.angle_gamma   90.00
#
_symmetry.space_group_name_H-M   'P 1'
#
loop_
_entity.id
_entity.type
_entity.pdbx_description
1 polymer ?
#
loop_
_entity_poly.entity_id
_entity_poly.type
_entity_poly.pdbx_seq_one_letter_code
_entity_poly.pdbx_strand_id
1 'polypeptide(L)'
;MEVEDIRKNYMLNFTDEKYQKFLKDINNELPTPVGFRLAESPLFVKDEFRDILIAAGDHIINFILRSDFKQITEQAIPDKWRCPNENTHPHIITMDFGIWKDENENLVPRLIELQGFPSLHALAAFLDDNYRINFNIPDNWSVFFNGIDKTRYINLLKEIIIGPYQPDEVILMDVKPHEQHTAVDFYLTQKYLGIPIVALNDLKQEGKKLFYEQKGERKLVKRIYNRLIFDEVDDD
;
A
#
# COMPACT_ATOMS: atom_id res chain seq x y z
N MET A 1 -5.99 0.79 -23.47
CA MET A 1 -5.89 0.76 -22.00
C MET A 1 -7.26 0.77 -21.35
N GLU A 2 -8.10 1.78 -21.62
CA GLU A 2 -9.37 1.96 -20.92
C GLU A 2 -10.60 1.57 -21.74
N VAL A 3 -11.71 1.28 -21.06
CA VAL A 3 -13.03 1.12 -21.65
C VAL A 3 -13.61 2.51 -21.94
N GLU A 4 -13.77 2.84 -23.22
CA GLU A 4 -14.12 4.21 -23.64
C GLU A 4 -15.51 4.66 -23.18
N ASP A 5 -16.52 3.80 -23.29
CA ASP A 5 -17.90 4.20 -23.05
C ASP A 5 -18.14 4.54 -21.58
N ILE A 6 -17.54 3.77 -20.67
CA ILE A 6 -17.63 4.07 -19.23
C ILE A 6 -16.83 5.31 -18.87
N ARG A 7 -15.66 5.52 -19.47
CA ARG A 7 -14.88 6.74 -19.27
C ARG A 7 -15.67 7.97 -19.74
N LYS A 8 -16.30 7.91 -20.92
CA LYS A 8 -17.18 8.96 -21.45
C LYS A 8 -18.36 9.21 -20.51
N ASN A 9 -19.02 8.16 -20.03
CA ASN A 9 -20.13 8.27 -19.09
C ASN A 9 -19.72 8.93 -17.77
N TYR A 10 -18.56 8.54 -17.21
CA TYR A 10 -18.00 9.17 -16.02
C TYR A 10 -17.77 10.67 -16.23
N MET A 11 -17.11 11.03 -17.34
CA MET A 11 -16.82 12.44 -17.67
C MET A 11 -18.08 13.29 -17.84
N LEU A 12 -19.13 12.74 -18.48
CA LEU A 12 -20.40 13.45 -18.66
C LEU A 12 -21.12 13.72 -17.33
N ASN A 13 -20.89 12.88 -16.32
CA ASN A 13 -21.49 12.99 -15.00
C ASN A 13 -20.59 13.66 -13.96
N PHE A 14 -19.34 13.95 -14.31
CA PHE A 14 -18.39 14.63 -13.44
C PHE A 14 -18.75 16.12 -13.34
N THR A 15 -18.70 16.66 -12.13
CA THR A 15 -18.79 18.10 -11.88
C THR A 15 -17.83 18.50 -10.77
N ASP A 16 -17.40 19.76 -10.77
CA ASP A 16 -16.53 20.29 -9.73
C ASP A 16 -17.19 20.19 -8.35
N GLU A 17 -18.51 20.36 -8.26
CA GLU A 17 -19.25 20.20 -6.99
C GLU A 17 -19.17 18.77 -6.45
N LYS A 18 -19.28 17.75 -7.31
CA LYS A 18 -19.11 16.34 -6.90
C LYS A 18 -17.69 16.07 -6.44
N TYR A 19 -16.70 16.61 -7.14
CA TYR A 19 -15.30 16.46 -6.75
C TYR A 19 -14.99 17.16 -5.42
N GLN A 20 -15.49 18.37 -5.20
CA GLN A 20 -15.35 19.06 -3.91
C GLN A 20 -16.07 18.30 -2.78
N LYS A 21 -17.23 17.70 -3.06
CA LYS A 21 -17.91 16.82 -2.11
C LYS A 21 -17.07 15.58 -1.79
N PHE A 22 -16.51 14.91 -2.80
CA PHE A 22 -15.60 13.78 -2.64
C PHE A 22 -14.40 14.12 -1.75
N LEU A 23 -13.73 15.24 -1.98
CA LEU A 23 -12.63 15.70 -1.14
C LEU A 23 -13.09 15.98 0.29
N LYS A 24 -14.26 16.58 0.47
CA LYS A 24 -14.82 16.86 1.79
C LYS A 24 -15.14 15.57 2.55
N ASP A 25 -15.79 14.61 1.91
CA ASP A 25 -16.16 13.33 2.53
C ASP A 25 -14.92 12.56 3.00
N ILE A 26 -13.89 12.47 2.15
CA ILE A 26 -12.61 11.86 2.49
C ILE A 26 -11.99 12.51 3.72
N ASN A 27 -11.89 13.85 3.72
CA ASN A 27 -11.21 14.57 4.80
C ASN A 27 -12.00 14.54 6.12
N ASN A 28 -13.32 14.38 6.10
CA ASN A 28 -14.13 14.26 7.31
C ASN A 28 -13.89 12.94 8.07
N GLU A 29 -13.40 11.91 7.38
CA GLU A 29 -13.12 10.60 7.99
C GLU A 29 -11.68 10.47 8.54
N LEU A 30 -10.85 11.49 8.32
CA LEU A 30 -9.42 11.45 8.61
C LEU A 30 -9.05 12.43 9.75
N PRO A 31 -8.10 12.07 10.62
CA PRO A 31 -7.60 12.98 11.65
C PRO A 31 -6.94 14.23 11.08
N THR A 32 -6.33 14.11 9.90
CA THR A 32 -5.69 15.20 9.16
C THR A 32 -6.13 15.15 7.70
N PRO A 33 -6.21 16.31 7.01
CA PRO A 33 -6.50 16.32 5.59
C PRO A 33 -5.46 15.56 4.77
N VAL A 34 -5.87 15.05 3.61
CA VAL A 34 -4.96 14.45 2.62
C VAL A 34 -3.99 15.51 2.10
N GLY A 35 -2.70 15.26 2.24
CA GLY A 35 -1.63 16.21 1.90
C GLY A 35 -1.20 16.23 0.42
N PHE A 36 -1.90 15.49 -0.44
CA PHE A 36 -1.59 15.36 -1.87
C PHE A 36 -2.87 15.39 -2.72
N ARG A 37 -2.70 15.63 -4.02
CA ARG A 37 -3.83 15.69 -4.95
C ARG A 37 -4.40 14.30 -5.18
N LEU A 38 -5.71 14.16 -4.97
CA LEU A 38 -6.47 13.01 -5.40
C LEU A 38 -6.90 13.19 -6.85
N ALA A 39 -6.93 12.11 -7.62
CA ALA A 39 -7.36 12.18 -9.00
C ALA A 39 -8.87 12.52 -9.07
N GLU A 40 -9.26 13.25 -10.10
CA GLU A 40 -10.67 13.58 -10.37
C GLU A 40 -11.45 12.39 -10.94
N SER A 41 -10.75 11.35 -11.41
CA SER A 41 -11.34 10.16 -12.02
C SER A 41 -10.48 8.93 -11.73
N PRO A 42 -11.09 7.76 -11.49
CA PRO A 42 -10.38 6.49 -11.58
C PRO A 42 -10.06 6.16 -13.05
N LEU A 43 -9.20 5.15 -13.24
CA LEU A 43 -8.93 4.53 -14.55
C LEU A 43 -9.83 3.31 -14.74
N PHE A 44 -10.51 3.24 -15.88
CA PHE A 44 -11.39 2.11 -16.20
C PHE A 44 -10.68 1.13 -17.14
N VAL A 45 -9.81 0.30 -16.58
CA VAL A 45 -8.91 -0.59 -17.34
C VAL A 45 -9.68 -1.73 -18.02
N LYS A 46 -9.39 -2.01 -19.30
CA LYS A 46 -9.92 -3.18 -20.04
C LYS A 46 -9.39 -4.48 -19.45
N ASP A 47 -10.19 -5.54 -19.46
CA ASP A 47 -9.79 -6.89 -19.02
C ASP A 47 -8.49 -7.37 -19.67
N GLU A 48 -8.36 -7.18 -20.98
CA GLU A 48 -7.16 -7.53 -21.76
C GLU A 48 -5.90 -6.88 -21.18
N PHE A 49 -5.97 -5.60 -20.80
CA PHE A 49 -4.83 -4.87 -20.27
C PHE A 49 -4.56 -5.18 -18.79
N ARG A 50 -5.62 -5.42 -18.01
CA ARG A 50 -5.51 -5.96 -16.66
C ARG A 50 -4.71 -7.27 -16.67
N ASP A 51 -5.06 -8.19 -17.57
CA ASP A 51 -4.44 -9.50 -17.63
C ASP A 51 -2.96 -9.41 -18.02
N ILE A 52 -2.59 -8.45 -18.88
CA ILE A 52 -1.19 -8.13 -19.18
C ILE A 52 -0.44 -7.63 -17.93
N LEU A 53 -1.04 -6.76 -17.11
CA LEU A 53 -0.44 -6.27 -15.86
C LEU A 53 -0.25 -7.40 -14.84
N ILE A 54 -1.26 -8.26 -14.68
CA ILE A 54 -1.19 -9.42 -13.79
C ILE A 54 -0.08 -10.36 -14.24
N ALA A 55 -0.01 -10.70 -15.54
CA ALA A 55 1.01 -11.57 -16.08
C ALA A 55 2.43 -10.99 -15.90
N ALA A 56 2.60 -9.68 -16.05
CA ALA A 56 3.87 -9.00 -15.77
C ALA A 56 4.26 -9.10 -14.28
N GLY A 57 3.30 -8.89 -13.38
CA GLY A 57 3.49 -9.05 -11.94
C GLY A 57 3.87 -10.48 -11.55
N ASP A 58 3.14 -11.47 -12.07
CA ASP A 58 3.39 -12.90 -11.84
C ASP A 58 4.78 -13.31 -12.35
N HIS A 59 5.22 -12.78 -13.49
CA HIS A 59 6.57 -13.05 -14.00
C HIS A 59 7.65 -12.59 -13.03
N ILE A 60 7.51 -11.38 -12.47
CA ILE A 60 8.45 -10.82 -11.49
C ILE A 60 8.38 -11.59 -10.17
N ILE A 61 7.18 -11.90 -9.66
CA ILE A 61 6.99 -12.69 -8.44
C ILE A 61 7.65 -14.06 -8.58
N ASN A 62 7.42 -14.76 -9.70
CA ASN A 62 8.03 -16.07 -9.95
C ASN A 62 9.56 -16.01 -9.96
N PHE A 63 10.14 -14.91 -10.45
CA PHE A 63 11.59 -14.70 -10.39
C PHE A 63 12.08 -14.49 -8.95
N ILE A 64 11.40 -13.64 -8.16
CA ILE A 64 11.74 -13.36 -6.76
C ILE A 64 11.63 -14.61 -5.88
N LEU A 65 10.67 -15.50 -6.18
CA LEU A 65 10.43 -16.74 -5.44
C LEU A 65 11.36 -17.89 -5.84
N ARG A 66 12.29 -17.69 -6.79
CA ARG A 66 13.28 -18.73 -7.12
C ARG A 66 14.16 -19.05 -5.92
N SER A 67 14.51 -20.33 -5.78
CA SER A 67 15.38 -20.79 -4.70
C SER A 67 16.79 -20.18 -4.70
N ASP A 68 17.29 -19.78 -5.88
CA ASP A 68 18.60 -19.15 -6.06
C ASP A 68 18.55 -17.61 -6.03
N PHE A 69 17.37 -16.99 -5.88
CA PHE A 69 17.19 -15.53 -5.95
C PHE A 69 18.15 -14.80 -4.99
N LYS A 70 18.18 -15.18 -3.72
CA LYS A 70 19.07 -14.57 -2.73
C LYS A 70 20.54 -14.68 -3.11
N GLN A 71 20.96 -15.83 -3.63
CA GLN A 71 22.34 -16.06 -4.04
C GLN A 71 22.73 -15.13 -5.20
N ILE A 72 21.85 -14.95 -6.19
CA ILE A 72 22.16 -14.11 -7.36
C ILE A 72 22.06 -12.61 -7.06
N THR A 73 21.30 -12.20 -6.04
CA THR A 73 21.19 -10.79 -5.62
C THR A 73 22.15 -10.39 -4.51
N GLU A 74 22.86 -11.34 -3.90
CA GLU A 74 23.69 -11.14 -2.71
C GLU A 74 24.71 -10.00 -2.86
N GLN A 75 25.32 -9.88 -4.03
CA GLN A 75 26.35 -8.87 -4.32
C GLN A 75 25.78 -7.45 -4.44
N ALA A 76 24.46 -7.31 -4.59
CA ALA A 76 23.79 -6.01 -4.70
C ALA A 76 23.48 -5.38 -3.34
N ILE A 77 23.67 -6.10 -2.22
CA ILE A 77 23.36 -5.64 -0.86
C ILE A 77 24.63 -5.11 -0.19
N PRO A 78 24.76 -3.80 0.06
CA PRO A 78 25.87 -3.24 0.84
C PRO A 78 25.94 -3.82 2.25
N ASP A 79 27.15 -4.03 2.76
CA ASP A 79 27.36 -4.67 4.06
C ASP A 79 26.68 -3.94 5.23
N LYS A 80 26.59 -2.61 5.16
CA LYS A 80 25.91 -1.79 6.18
C LYS A 80 24.40 -2.06 6.27
N TRP A 81 23.79 -2.57 5.21
CA TRP A 81 22.35 -2.85 5.13
C TRP A 81 21.99 -4.30 5.48
N ARG A 82 22.96 -5.08 5.95
CA ARG A 82 22.74 -6.47 6.34
C ARG A 82 22.06 -6.55 7.69
N CYS A 83 20.79 -6.97 7.68
CA CYS A 83 20.01 -7.24 8.89
C CYS A 83 20.01 -8.74 9.23
N PRO A 84 20.20 -9.13 10.51
CA PRO A 84 20.07 -10.52 10.92
C PRO A 84 18.60 -10.97 10.84
N ASN A 85 18.39 -12.28 10.68
CA ASN A 85 17.07 -12.93 10.66
C ASN A 85 16.16 -12.45 9.50
N GLU A 86 16.73 -12.25 8.32
CA GLU A 86 15.97 -11.98 7.10
C GLU A 86 14.97 -13.11 6.80
N ASN A 87 13.74 -12.75 6.40
CA ASN A 87 12.71 -13.71 6.00
C ASN A 87 13.11 -14.45 4.72
N THR A 88 12.49 -15.61 4.45
CA THR A 88 12.72 -16.35 3.20
C THR A 88 12.15 -15.64 1.98
N HIS A 89 11.07 -14.88 2.14
CA HIS A 89 10.42 -14.10 1.09
C HIS A 89 9.80 -12.81 1.66
N PRO A 90 9.56 -11.78 0.82
CA PRO A 90 8.78 -10.61 1.22
C PRO A 90 7.32 -10.99 1.49
N HIS A 91 6.69 -10.27 2.42
CA HIS A 91 5.27 -10.44 2.74
C HIS A 91 4.36 -9.65 1.79
N ILE A 92 4.83 -8.48 1.34
CA ILE A 92 4.12 -7.58 0.43
C ILE A 92 5.15 -7.00 -0.53
N ILE A 93 4.77 -6.89 -1.80
CA ILE A 93 5.54 -6.22 -2.84
C ILE A 93 4.60 -5.29 -3.59
N THR A 94 5.07 -4.08 -3.91
CA THR A 94 4.42 -3.19 -4.88
C THR A 94 5.31 -3.03 -6.10
N MET A 95 4.68 -2.98 -7.27
CA MET A 95 5.32 -2.82 -8.55
C MET A 95 4.72 -1.62 -9.25
N ASP A 96 5.56 -0.66 -9.57
CA ASP A 96 5.16 0.52 -10.32
C ASP A 96 5.47 0.29 -11.79
N PHE A 97 4.43 0.37 -12.63
CA PHE A 97 4.56 0.17 -14.06
C PHE A 97 4.34 1.47 -14.82
N GLY A 98 5.31 1.81 -15.67
CA GLY A 98 5.13 2.75 -16.77
C GLY A 98 4.46 2.02 -17.94
N ILE A 99 3.57 2.70 -18.64
CA ILE A 99 2.90 2.14 -19.82
C ILE A 99 3.51 2.73 -21.08
N TRP A 100 4.06 1.87 -21.94
CA TRP A 100 4.66 2.25 -23.21
C TRP A 100 3.97 1.58 -24.38
N LYS A 101 4.27 2.06 -25.58
CA LYS A 101 3.95 1.36 -26.82
C LYS A 101 5.19 0.62 -27.31
N ASP A 102 5.01 -0.64 -27.71
CA ASP A 102 6.05 -1.39 -28.41
C ASP A 102 6.12 -0.98 -29.90
N GLU A 103 7.00 -1.64 -30.65
CA GLU A 103 7.20 -1.39 -32.09
C GLU A 103 5.93 -1.65 -32.94
N ASN A 104 4.97 -2.40 -32.40
CA ASN A 104 3.69 -2.72 -33.04
C ASN A 104 2.54 -1.86 -32.49
N GLU A 105 2.83 -0.79 -31.75
CA GLU A 105 1.87 0.10 -31.09
C GLU A 105 1.03 -0.56 -29.96
N ASN A 106 1.42 -1.76 -29.50
CA ASN A 106 0.74 -2.41 -28.38
C ASN A 106 1.17 -1.78 -27.05
N LEU A 107 0.21 -1.64 -26.13
CA LEU A 107 0.50 -1.14 -24.80
C LEU A 107 1.17 -2.23 -23.97
N VAL A 108 2.38 -1.95 -23.48
CA VAL A 108 3.18 -2.85 -22.65
C VAL A 108 3.55 -2.18 -21.33
N PRO A 109 3.34 -2.85 -20.18
CA PRO A 109 3.81 -2.36 -18.91
C PRO A 109 5.31 -2.61 -18.79
N ARG A 110 6.01 -1.69 -18.14
CA ARG A 110 7.41 -1.89 -17.78
C ARG A 110 7.69 -1.34 -16.41
N LEU A 111 8.44 -2.15 -15.67
CA LEU A 111 8.76 -1.91 -14.28
C LEU A 111 9.60 -0.63 -14.17
N ILE A 112 9.10 0.31 -13.39
CA ILE A 112 9.79 1.54 -12.98
C ILE A 112 10.44 1.29 -11.62
N GLU A 113 9.67 0.75 -10.68
CA GLU A 113 10.11 0.53 -9.31
C GLU A 113 9.51 -0.74 -8.72
N LEU A 114 10.28 -1.40 -7.86
CA LEU A 114 9.89 -2.57 -7.09
C LEU A 114 10.15 -2.30 -5.61
N GLN A 115 9.10 -2.31 -4.79
CA GLN A 115 9.19 -1.95 -3.38
C GLN A 115 8.79 -3.13 -2.46
N GLY A 116 9.66 -3.45 -1.49
CA GLY A 116 9.41 -4.47 -0.46
C GLY A 116 8.83 -3.96 0.86
N PHE A 117 8.67 -2.63 0.97
CA PHE A 117 8.03 -1.93 2.11
C PHE A 117 6.95 -0.96 1.61
N PRO A 118 5.93 -1.42 0.87
CA PRO A 118 4.96 -0.53 0.22
C PRO A 118 3.86 0.04 1.12
N SER A 119 3.40 1.25 0.80
CA SER A 119 2.32 1.99 1.50
C SER A 119 1.03 1.99 0.68
N LEU A 120 0.00 2.67 1.21
CA LEU A 120 -1.20 3.11 0.51
C LEU A 120 -2.22 2.00 0.29
N HIS A 121 -1.99 0.81 0.85
CA HIS A 121 -2.91 -0.32 0.76
C HIS A 121 -4.26 -0.06 1.41
N ALA A 122 -4.28 0.62 2.56
CA ALA A 122 -5.51 0.98 3.25
C ALA A 122 -6.18 2.16 2.54
N LEU A 123 -5.39 3.15 2.10
CA LEU A 123 -5.88 4.26 1.28
C LEU A 123 -6.55 3.79 0.00
N ALA A 124 -5.98 2.85 -0.76
CA ALA A 124 -6.55 2.37 -2.01
C ALA A 124 -7.97 1.80 -1.81
N ALA A 125 -8.15 0.96 -0.80
CA ALA A 125 -9.47 0.40 -0.45
C ALA A 125 -10.43 1.45 0.10
N PHE A 126 -9.92 2.49 0.77
CA PHE A 126 -10.73 3.61 1.25
C PHE A 126 -11.20 4.54 0.12
N LEU A 127 -10.33 4.77 -0.88
CA LEU A 127 -10.67 5.60 -2.03
C LEU A 127 -11.75 4.95 -2.90
N ASP A 128 -11.72 3.63 -3.10
CA ASP A 128 -12.78 2.92 -3.87
C ASP A 128 -14.17 3.18 -3.30
N ASP A 129 -14.36 3.06 -1.98
CA ASP A 129 -15.64 3.39 -1.32
C ASP A 129 -16.05 4.85 -1.62
N ASN A 130 -15.11 5.78 -1.47
CA ASN A 130 -15.39 7.20 -1.64
C ASN A 130 -15.71 7.57 -3.10
N TYR A 131 -15.05 6.91 -4.06
CA TYR A 131 -15.40 7.04 -5.46
C TYR A 131 -16.80 6.52 -5.74
N ARG A 132 -17.17 5.34 -5.21
CA ARG A 132 -18.52 4.77 -5.39
C ARG A 132 -19.62 5.59 -4.74
N ILE A 133 -19.34 6.24 -3.60
CA ILE A 133 -20.29 7.11 -2.90
C ILE A 133 -20.55 8.40 -3.69
N ASN A 134 -19.50 9.00 -4.24
CA ASN A 134 -19.58 10.33 -4.85
C ASN A 134 -19.76 10.31 -6.36
N PHE A 135 -19.44 9.19 -7.00
CA PHE A 135 -19.54 8.99 -8.43
C PHE A 135 -20.24 7.65 -8.70
N ASN A 136 -21.07 7.62 -9.75
CA ASN A 136 -21.86 6.44 -10.11
C ASN A 136 -21.00 5.36 -10.78
N ILE A 137 -20.07 4.76 -10.02
CA ILE A 137 -19.26 3.63 -10.47
C ILE A 137 -20.15 2.39 -10.55
N PRO A 138 -20.23 1.69 -11.70
CA PRO A 138 -21.08 0.51 -11.81
C PRO A 138 -20.63 -0.65 -10.91
N ASP A 139 -21.60 -1.39 -10.37
CA ASP A 139 -21.36 -2.46 -9.39
C ASP A 139 -20.52 -3.62 -9.94
N ASN A 140 -20.50 -3.82 -11.26
CA ASN A 140 -19.70 -4.86 -11.90
C ASN A 140 -18.22 -4.49 -12.10
N TRP A 141 -17.79 -3.32 -11.60
CA TRP A 141 -16.39 -2.90 -11.60
C TRP A 141 -15.77 -3.03 -10.21
N SER A 142 -14.51 -3.42 -10.15
CA SER A 142 -13.77 -3.62 -8.90
C SER A 142 -12.33 -3.08 -9.03
N VAL A 143 -11.81 -2.54 -7.93
CA VAL A 143 -10.37 -2.27 -7.77
C VAL A 143 -9.58 -3.48 -7.27
N PHE A 144 -10.29 -4.54 -6.87
CA PHE A 144 -9.71 -5.76 -6.32
C PHE A 144 -9.58 -6.83 -7.41
N PHE A 145 -8.44 -7.52 -7.41
CA PHE A 145 -8.18 -8.63 -8.32
C PHE A 145 -8.55 -9.99 -7.70
N ASN A 146 -8.49 -11.05 -8.51
CA ASN A 146 -8.72 -12.43 -8.07
C ASN A 146 -10.12 -12.69 -7.47
N GLY A 147 -11.11 -11.87 -7.85
CA GLY A 147 -12.50 -12.03 -7.41
C GLY A 147 -12.74 -11.78 -5.92
N ILE A 148 -11.79 -11.14 -5.21
CA ILE A 148 -11.98 -10.77 -3.81
C ILE A 148 -12.73 -9.43 -3.72
N ASP A 149 -13.43 -9.23 -2.62
CA ASP A 149 -14.03 -7.95 -2.26
C ASP A 149 -13.17 -7.20 -1.24
N LYS A 150 -13.61 -6.00 -0.86
CA LYS A 150 -12.94 -5.20 0.18
C LYS A 150 -12.79 -5.96 1.49
N THR A 151 -13.82 -6.68 1.93
CA THR A 151 -13.80 -7.44 3.19
C THR A 151 -12.67 -8.46 3.18
N ARG A 152 -12.58 -9.24 2.10
CA ARG A 152 -11.55 -10.27 1.93
C ARG A 152 -10.16 -9.64 1.76
N TYR A 153 -10.04 -8.52 1.05
CA TYR A 153 -8.79 -7.77 0.93
C TYR A 153 -8.28 -7.27 2.30
N ILE A 154 -9.15 -6.65 3.11
CA ILE A 154 -8.78 -6.17 4.45
C ILE A 154 -8.43 -7.34 5.37
N ASN A 155 -9.13 -8.48 5.25
CA ASN A 155 -8.77 -9.69 6.00
C ASN A 155 -7.41 -10.26 5.59
N LEU A 156 -7.07 -10.21 4.29
CA LEU A 156 -5.75 -10.60 3.81
C LEU A 156 -4.66 -9.66 4.35
N LEU A 157 -4.91 -8.34 4.39
CA LEU A 157 -3.99 -7.40 5.03
C LEU A 157 -3.80 -7.71 6.53
N LYS A 158 -4.87 -8.03 7.26
CA LYS A 158 -4.78 -8.45 8.67
C LYS A 158 -3.94 -9.71 8.82
N GLU A 159 -4.21 -10.73 8.02
CA GLU A 159 -3.47 -11.99 8.04
C GLU A 159 -1.97 -11.77 7.79
N ILE A 160 -1.64 -10.98 6.76
CA ILE A 160 -0.25 -10.73 6.37
C ILE A 160 0.46 -9.87 7.43
N ILE A 161 -0.14 -8.76 7.86
CA ILE A 161 0.51 -7.75 8.72
C ILE A 161 0.52 -8.18 10.18
N ILE A 162 -0.62 -8.65 10.70
CA ILE A 162 -0.75 -9.04 12.12
C ILE A 162 -0.21 -10.47 12.30
N GLY A 163 -0.57 -11.39 11.40
CA GLY A 163 -0.16 -12.79 11.50
C GLY A 163 -0.73 -13.46 12.75
N PRO A 164 0.10 -14.20 13.53
CA PRO A 164 -0.38 -14.96 14.69
C PRO A 164 -0.52 -14.11 15.97
N TYR A 165 -0.25 -12.81 15.92
CA TYR A 165 -0.17 -11.92 17.08
C TYR A 165 -1.49 -11.19 17.34
N GLN A 166 -1.59 -10.56 18.52
CA GLN A 166 -2.68 -9.61 18.79
C GLN A 166 -2.39 -8.25 18.14
N PRO A 167 -3.43 -7.46 17.79
CA PRO A 167 -3.23 -6.14 17.17
C PRO A 167 -2.34 -5.19 17.97
N ASP A 168 -2.34 -5.27 19.30
CA ASP A 168 -1.50 -4.43 20.17
C ASP A 168 -0.08 -4.98 20.39
N GLU A 169 0.21 -6.18 19.88
CA GLU A 169 1.56 -6.73 19.80
C GLU A 169 2.26 -6.38 18.48
N VAL A 170 1.54 -5.79 17.52
CA VAL A 170 2.04 -5.42 16.19
C VAL A 170 1.95 -3.93 16.01
N ILE A 171 3.06 -3.28 15.67
CA ILE A 171 3.09 -1.82 15.49
C ILE A 171 3.25 -1.43 14.03
N LEU A 172 2.64 -0.32 13.63
CA LEU A 172 2.93 0.39 12.37
C LEU A 172 3.96 1.48 12.66
N MET A 173 5.19 1.32 12.15
CA MET A 173 6.33 2.13 12.57
C MET A 173 6.94 2.94 11.45
N ASP A 174 7.29 4.19 11.76
CA ASP A 174 8.04 5.14 10.93
C ASP A 174 8.90 6.04 11.84
N VAL A 175 9.79 6.87 11.27
CA VAL A 175 10.53 7.88 12.05
C VAL A 175 9.57 8.95 12.57
N LYS A 176 8.72 9.48 11.69
CA LYS A 176 7.76 10.57 11.98
C LYS A 176 6.41 10.29 11.31
N PRO A 177 5.69 9.24 11.72
CA PRO A 177 4.52 8.73 10.98
C PRO A 177 3.43 9.79 10.75
N HIS A 178 3.29 10.74 11.69
CA HIS A 178 2.27 11.79 11.62
C HIS A 178 2.66 12.98 10.73
N GLU A 179 3.95 13.13 10.41
CA GLU A 179 4.48 14.21 9.55
C GLU A 179 4.63 13.76 8.09
N GLN A 180 4.50 12.45 7.82
CA GLN A 180 4.57 11.90 6.47
C GLN A 180 3.46 12.49 5.57
N HIS A 181 3.79 12.81 4.31
CA HIS A 181 2.79 13.22 3.31
C HIS A 181 1.69 12.17 3.13
N THR A 182 2.02 10.90 3.39
CA THR A 182 1.10 9.76 3.33
C THR A 182 0.55 9.35 4.70
N ALA A 183 0.61 10.22 5.73
CA ALA A 183 0.11 9.94 7.09
C ALA A 183 -1.34 9.43 7.13
N VAL A 184 -2.17 9.86 6.17
CA VAL A 184 -3.53 9.34 5.94
C VAL A 184 -3.58 7.82 5.90
N ASP A 185 -2.63 7.15 5.22
CA ASP A 185 -2.61 5.69 5.12
C ASP A 185 -2.26 5.03 6.45
N PHE A 186 -1.49 5.70 7.31
CA PHE A 186 -1.24 5.20 8.68
C PHE A 186 -2.54 5.17 9.49
N TYR A 187 -3.32 6.26 9.45
CA TYR A 187 -4.60 6.33 10.16
C TYR A 187 -5.63 5.32 9.62
N LEU A 188 -5.68 5.14 8.30
CA LEU A 188 -6.56 4.15 7.68
C LEU A 188 -6.12 2.71 8.00
N THR A 189 -4.82 2.45 8.00
CA THR A 189 -4.27 1.14 8.39
C THR A 189 -4.58 0.86 9.86
N GLN A 190 -4.41 1.82 10.76
CA GLN A 190 -4.82 1.71 12.15
C GLN A 190 -6.33 1.47 12.28
N LYS A 191 -7.17 2.21 11.54
CA LYS A 191 -8.63 2.05 11.53
C LYS A 191 -9.05 0.64 11.09
N TYR A 192 -8.42 0.09 10.04
CA TYR A 192 -8.80 -1.21 9.50
C TYR A 192 -8.21 -2.40 10.26
N LEU A 193 -6.96 -2.29 10.73
CA LEU A 193 -6.23 -3.41 11.34
C LEU A 193 -6.23 -3.36 12.87
N GLY A 194 -6.49 -2.20 13.47
CA GLY A 194 -6.47 -2.01 14.93
C GLY A 194 -5.07 -1.94 15.53
N ILE A 195 -4.02 -1.83 14.71
CA ILE A 195 -2.63 -1.76 15.16
C ILE A 195 -2.24 -0.32 15.54
N PRO A 196 -1.46 -0.10 16.61
CA PRO A 196 -0.95 1.22 16.98
C PRO A 196 0.05 1.76 15.96
N ILE A 197 0.00 3.07 15.74
CA ILE A 197 1.06 3.84 15.08
C ILE A 197 2.09 4.21 16.15
N VAL A 198 3.37 3.92 15.92
CA VAL A 198 4.45 4.17 16.87
C VAL A 198 5.64 4.79 16.15
N ALA A 199 6.09 5.97 16.59
CA ALA A 199 7.30 6.59 16.05
C ALA A 199 8.55 5.86 16.58
N LEU A 200 9.64 5.88 15.81
CA LEU A 200 10.90 5.24 16.20
C LEU A 200 11.40 5.70 17.57
N ASN A 201 11.31 6.99 17.87
CA ASN A 201 11.75 7.58 19.14
C ASN A 201 10.89 7.19 20.37
N ASP A 202 9.67 6.71 20.12
CA ASP A 202 8.76 6.25 21.16
C ASP A 202 9.04 4.79 21.56
N LEU A 203 9.83 4.06 20.76
CA LEU A 203 10.26 2.71 21.09
C LEU A 203 11.29 2.69 22.20
N LYS A 204 11.07 1.79 23.16
CA LYS A 204 11.98 1.53 24.28
C LYS A 204 12.56 0.13 24.14
N GLN A 205 13.87 0.05 24.00
CA GLN A 205 14.59 -1.22 23.94
C GLN A 205 15.05 -1.65 25.33
N GLU A 206 14.74 -2.89 25.71
CA GLU A 206 15.31 -3.55 26.88
C GLU A 206 15.88 -4.91 26.47
N GLY A 207 17.21 -5.00 26.43
CA GLY A 207 17.92 -6.14 25.86
C GLY A 207 17.52 -6.37 24.40
N LYS A 208 16.93 -7.53 24.11
CA LYS A 208 16.45 -7.90 22.76
C LYS A 208 14.96 -7.65 22.54
N LYS A 209 14.27 -7.01 23.48
CA LYS A 209 12.83 -6.75 23.41
C LYS A 209 12.58 -5.26 23.15
N LEU A 210 11.58 -4.98 22.33
CA LEU A 210 11.10 -3.63 22.05
C LEU A 210 9.74 -3.43 22.71
N PHE A 211 9.51 -2.24 23.25
CA PHE A 211 8.28 -1.87 23.92
C PHE A 211 7.81 -0.50 23.46
N TYR A 212 6.51 -0.27 23.56
CA TYR A 212 5.91 1.05 23.42
C TYR A 212 4.95 1.30 24.58
N GLU A 213 4.61 2.56 24.82
CA GLU A 213 3.64 2.95 25.83
C GLU A 213 2.31 3.36 25.18
N GLN A 214 1.20 2.89 25.76
CA GLN A 214 -0.13 3.27 25.32
C GLN A 214 -1.03 3.39 26.53
N LYS A 215 -1.61 4.58 26.74
CA LYS A 215 -2.49 4.87 27.88
C LYS A 215 -1.85 4.55 29.25
N GLY A 216 -0.53 4.75 29.37
CA GLY A 216 0.23 4.44 30.59
C GLY A 216 0.55 2.96 30.79
N GLU A 217 0.13 2.09 29.86
CA GLU A 217 0.50 0.68 29.87
C GLU A 217 1.68 0.44 28.93
N ARG A 218 2.66 -0.32 29.42
CA ARG A 218 3.82 -0.73 28.65
C ARG A 218 3.53 -2.04 27.92
N LYS A 219 3.67 -2.04 26.59
CA LYS A 219 3.32 -3.17 25.73
C LYS A 219 4.53 -3.69 24.97
N LEU A 220 4.62 -5.02 24.85
CA LEU A 220 5.71 -5.71 24.16
C LEU A 220 5.43 -5.77 22.66
N VAL A 221 6.37 -5.30 21.86
CA VAL A 221 6.31 -5.41 20.40
C VAL A 221 6.77 -6.81 20.00
N LYS A 222 5.91 -7.54 19.29
CA LYS A 222 6.19 -8.86 18.71
C LYS A 222 6.46 -8.79 17.22
N ARG A 223 5.88 -7.80 16.53
CA ARG A 223 6.03 -7.60 15.09
C ARG A 223 5.99 -6.11 14.75
N ILE A 224 6.75 -5.74 13.73
CA ILE A 224 6.79 -4.37 13.22
C ILE A 224 6.36 -4.43 11.76
N TYR A 225 5.29 -3.73 11.43
CA TYR A 225 5.01 -3.35 10.06
C TYR A 225 5.79 -2.07 9.77
N ASN A 226 6.97 -2.26 9.16
CA ASN A 226 7.93 -1.19 8.97
C ASN A 226 7.59 -0.34 7.74
N ARG A 227 7.50 0.98 7.92
CA ARG A 227 7.32 1.99 6.87
C ARG A 227 8.56 2.86 6.68
N LEU A 228 9.57 2.70 7.54
CA LEU A 228 10.81 3.46 7.54
C LEU A 228 11.66 3.12 6.30
N ILE A 229 12.15 4.17 5.65
CA ILE A 229 13.14 4.08 4.58
C ILE A 229 14.52 4.27 5.20
N PHE A 230 15.37 3.26 5.07
CA PHE A 230 16.65 3.24 5.77
C PHE A 230 17.62 4.36 5.35
N ASP A 231 17.59 4.74 4.07
CA ASP A 231 18.39 5.86 3.55
C ASP A 231 18.03 7.20 4.20
N GLU A 232 16.79 7.37 4.72
CA GLU A 232 16.37 8.59 5.41
C GLU A 232 16.91 8.68 6.85
N VAL A 233 17.44 7.59 7.41
CA VAL A 233 17.96 7.53 8.78
C VAL A 233 19.48 7.69 8.83
N ASP A 234 20.19 7.37 7.75
CA ASP A 234 21.66 7.47 7.69
C ASP A 234 22.17 8.93 7.61
N ASP A 235 21.28 9.89 7.33
CA ASP A 235 21.59 11.32 7.24
C ASP A 235 21.36 12.10 8.57
N ASP A 236 20.96 11.42 9.66
CA ASP A 236 20.83 11.96 11.03
C ASP A 236 21.88 11.37 12.01
#